data_AF-A0A1F6GVL9-F1
#
_entry.id   AF-A0A1F6GVL9-F1
#
_cell.length_a   1.000
_cell.length_b   1.000
_cell.length_c   1.000
_cell.angle_alpha   90.00
_cell.angle_beta   90.00
_cell.angle_gamma   90.00
#
_symmetry.space_group_name_H-M   'P 1'
#
loop_
_entity.id
_entity.type
_entity.pdbx_description
1 polymer ?
#
loop_
_entity_poly.entity_id
_entity_poly.type
_entity_poly.pdbx_seq_one_letter_code
_entity_poly.pdbx_strand_id
1 'polypeptide(L)' 'MFKRIAGFFAEVKGEFKKVSWPSREQTVRQTGVVLMITLIASVFLGIIDYGLSEAVKQVIR' A
#
# COMPACT_ATOMS: atom_id res chain seq x y z
N MET A 1 32.25 -8.31 -19.76
CA MET A 1 31.25 -8.30 -18.66
C MET A 1 30.34 -7.08 -18.74
N PHE A 2 30.88 -5.84 -18.73
CA PHE A 2 30.10 -4.60 -18.87
C PHE A 2 29.16 -4.53 -20.09
N LYS A 3 29.59 -5.02 -21.28
CA LYS A 3 28.73 -5.09 -22.48
C LYS A 3 27.48 -5.98 -22.30
N ARG A 4 27.55 -7.06 -21.53
CA ARG A 4 26.40 -7.94 -21.25
C ARG A 4 25.39 -7.26 -20.33
N ILE A 5 25.88 -6.56 -19.30
CA ILE A 5 25.03 -5.81 -18.36
C ILE A 5 24.33 -4.67 -19.09
N ALA A 6 25.04 -3.91 -19.92
CA ALA A 6 24.43 -2.84 -20.72
C ALA A 6 23.36 -3.35 -21.69
N GLY A 7 23.58 -4.51 -22.32
CA GLY A 7 22.58 -5.19 -23.16
C GLY A 7 21.33 -5.60 -22.37
N PHE A 8 21.52 -6.17 -21.18
CA PHE A 8 20.42 -6.55 -20.29
C PHE A 8 19.57 -5.35 -19.86
N PHE A 9 20.17 -4.21 -19.50
CA PHE A 9 19.43 -2.99 -19.19
C PHE A 9 18.65 -2.43 -20.39
N ALA A 10 19.18 -2.58 -21.61
CA ALA A 10 18.48 -2.16 -22.82
C ALA A 10 17.25 -3.03 -23.10
N GLU A 11 17.36 -4.35 -22.90
CA GLU A 11 16.25 -5.30 -22.99
C GLU A 11 15.19 -5.05 -21.92
N VAL A 12 15.59 -4.87 -20.65
CA VAL A 12 14.68 -4.53 -19.54
C VAL A 12 13.95 -3.22 -19.80
N LYS A 13 14.63 -2.19 -20.33
CA LYS A 13 13.98 -0.93 -20.71
C LYS A 13 12.97 -1.12 -21.86
N GLY A 14 13.21 -2.07 -22.76
CA GLY A 14 12.28 -2.46 -23.81
C GLY A 14 11.01 -3.10 -23.27
N GLU A 15 11.15 -4.05 -22.34
CA GLU A 15 10.01 -4.72 -21.68
C GLU A 15 9.23 -3.76 -20.75
N PHE A 16 9.93 -2.84 -20.07
CA PHE A 16 9.30 -1.81 -19.23
C PHE A 16 8.37 -0.87 -20.02
N LYS A 17 8.58 -0.71 -21.33
CA LYS A 17 7.68 0.06 -22.19
C LYS A 17 6.40 -0.69 -22.55
N LYS A 18 6.39 -2.02 -22.45
CA LYS A 18 5.19 -2.84 -22.64
C LYS A 18 4.30 -2.87 -21.39
N VAL A 19 4.81 -2.37 -20.26
CA VAL A 19 4.03 -2.25 -19.02
C VAL A 19 2.96 -1.18 -19.22
N SER A 20 1.71 -1.60 -19.18
CA SER A 20 0.54 -0.73 -19.21
C SER A 20 0.38 -0.05 -17.84
N TRP A 21 1.09 1.05 -17.66
CA TRP A 21 0.95 1.86 -16.45
C TRP A 21 -0.47 2.45 -16.36
N PRO A 22 -1.08 2.45 -15.17
CA PRO A 22 -2.38 3.06 -14.97
C PRO A 22 -2.32 4.56 -15.30
N SER A 23 -3.42 5.07 -15.85
CA SER A 23 -3.57 6.51 -16.07
C SER A 23 -3.51 7.28 -14.74
N ARG A 24 -3.08 8.55 -14.79
CA ARG A 24 -2.96 9.40 -13.58
C ARG A 24 -4.27 9.44 -12.79
N GLU A 25 -5.40 9.46 -13.49
CA GLU A 25 -6.74 9.45 -12.89
C GLU A 25 -7.02 8.13 -12.15
N GLN A 26 -6.73 6.99 -12.78
CA GLN A 26 -6.91 5.67 -12.16
C GLN A 26 -6.05 5.53 -10.90
N THR A 27 -4.81 6.01 -10.93
CA THR A 27 -3.92 5.97 -9.76
C THR A 27 -4.47 6.81 -8.62
N VAL A 28 -4.88 8.06 -8.87
CA VAL A 28 -5.43 8.95 -7.83
C VAL A 28 -6.72 8.38 -7.25
N ARG A 29 -7.62 7.85 -8.09
CA ARG A 29 -8.87 7.23 -7.64
C ARG A 29 -8.59 5.99 -6.78
N GLN A 30 -7.66 5.12 -7.18
CA GLN A 30 -7.30 3.93 -6.42
C GLN A 30 -6.67 4.31 -5.07
N THR A 31 -5.74 5.27 -5.05
CA THR A 31 -5.15 5.77 -3.79
C THR A 31 -6.21 6.38 -2.88
N GLY A 32 -7.17 7.14 -3.42
CA GLY A 32 -8.27 7.72 -2.65
C GLY A 32 -9.15 6.65 -1.97
N VAL A 33 -9.47 5.57 -2.68
CA VAL A 33 -10.22 4.44 -2.12
C VAL A 33 -9.43 3.76 -1.00
N VAL A 34 -8.13 3.52 -1.20
CA VAL A 34 -7.27 2.92 -0.17
C VAL A 34 -7.24 3.79 1.08
N LEU A 35 -7.02 5.10 0.95
CA LEU A 35 -7.01 6.03 2.08
C LEU A 35 -8.33 6.01 2.87
N MET A 36 -9.47 5.96 2.17
CA MET A 36 -10.78 5.88 2.81
C MET A 36 -10.92 4.59 3.63
N ILE A 37 -10.58 3.45 3.06
CA ILE A 37 -10.69 2.15 3.74
C ILE A 37 -9.73 2.09 4.93
N THR A 38 -8.49 2.55 4.76
CA THR A 38 -7.50 2.59 5.85
C THR A 38 -7.96 3.48 7.00
N LEU A 39 -8.56 4.64 6.72
CA LEU A 39 -9.11 5.53 7.74
C LEU A 39 -10.25 4.87 8.53
N ILE A 40 -11.16 4.18 7.84
CA ILE A 40 -12.27 3.47 8.49
C ILE A 40 -11.72 2.33 9.37
N ALA A 41 -10.78 1.55 8.82
CA ALA A 41 -10.18 0.43 9.54
C ALA A 41 -9.39 0.90 10.77
N SER A 42 -8.63 2.00 10.68
CA SER A 42 -7.86 2.53 11.81
C SER A 42 -8.75 3.05 12.93
N VAL A 43 -9.86 3.72 12.60
CA VAL A 43 -10.86 4.16 13.58
C VAL A 43 -11.51 2.96 14.26
N PHE A 44 -11.93 1.96 13.48
CA PHE A 44 -12.55 0.75 14.02
C PHE A 44 -11.61 -0.01 14.97
N LEU A 45 -10.38 -0.26 14.54
CA LEU A 45 -9.37 -0.92 15.38
C LEU A 45 -9.06 -0.07 16.61
N GLY A 46 -8.91 1.24 16.48
CA GLY A 46 -8.64 2.13 17.61
C GLY A 46 -9.75 2.11 18.67
N ILE A 47 -11.02 2.02 18.27
CA ILE A 47 -12.14 1.85 19.20
C ILE A 47 -12.05 0.52 19.94
N ILE A 48 -11.73 -0.55 19.21
CA ILE A 48 -11.59 -1.90 19.77
C ILE A 48 -10.41 -1.95 20.76
N ASP A 49 -9.25 -1.46 20.36
CA ASP A 49 -8.05 -1.44 21.20
C ASP A 49 -8.27 -0.65 22.48
N TYR A 50 -8.94 0.51 22.39
CA TYR A 50 -9.29 1.31 23.56
C TYR A 50 -10.30 0.59 24.47
N GLY A 51 -11.37 0.04 23.88
CA GLY A 51 -12.41 -0.68 24.61
C GLY A 51 -11.88 -1.91 25.35
N LEU A 52 -11.06 -2.73 24.67
CA LEU A 52 -10.40 -3.87 25.31
C LEU A 52 -9.40 -3.44 26.36
N SER A 53 -8.62 -2.38 26.13
CA SER A 53 -7.64 -1.89 27.11
C SER A 53 -8.30 -1.48 28.42
N GLU A 54 -9.43 -0.77 28.36
CA GLU A 54 -10.19 -0.39 29.56
C GLU A 54 -10.86 -1.59 30.23
N ALA A 55 -11.42 -2.53 29.45
CA ALA A 55 -12.00 -3.75 30.00
C ALA A 55 -10.94 -4.60 30.74
N VAL A 56 -9.75 -4.76 30.16
CA VAL A 56 -8.64 -5.51 30.79
C VAL A 56 -8.16 -4.81 32.06
N LYS A 57 -8.08 -3.47 32.08
CA LYS A 57 -7.73 -2.72 33.30
C LYS A 57 -8.72 -2.95 34.44
N GLN A 58 -10.01 -3.06 34.14
CA GLN A 58 -11.03 -3.35 35.16
C GLN A 58 -10.98 -4.79 35.68
N VAL A 59 -10.53 -5.73 34.86
CA VAL A 59 -10.39 -7.15 35.27
C VAL A 59 -9.13 -7.40 36.10
N ILE A 60 -8.05 -6.68 35.82
CA ILE A 60 -6.75 -6.84 36.52
C ILE A 60 -6.70 -6.08 37.86
N ARG A 61 -7.56 -5.07 38.04
CA ARG A 61 -7.67 -4.29 39.29
C ARG A 61 -8.70 -4.88 40.24
#